data_AF-A0A9D8EJG7-F1
#
_entry.id   AF-A0A9D8EJG7-F1
#
_cell.length_a   1.000
_cell.length_b   1.000
_cell.length_c   1.000
_cell.angle_alpha   90.00
_cell.angle_beta   90.00
_cell.angle_gamma   90.00
#
_symmetry.space_group_name_H-M   'P 1'
#
loop_
_entity.id
_entity.type
_entity.pdbx_description
1 polymer ?
#
loop_
_entity_poly.entity_id
_entity_poly.type
_entity_poly.pdbx_seq_one_letter_code
_entity_poly.pdbx_strand_id
1 'polypeptide(L)'
;MINSVEKIRTQIRANELKALFFIENNLIFEAEKMLVSNMNSGTDSPMTFDLLIRIYEKTCNYPLLLSTLDSGIKRTVKKDFYRRLKKQIIFSRLLKDISAITA
;
A
#
# COMPACT_ATOMS: atom_id res chain seq x y z
N MET A 1 -13.27 -30.14 -2.21
CA MET A 1 -13.68 -28.79 -2.61
C MET A 1 -12.73 -27.80 -1.97
N ILE A 2 -11.95 -27.05 -2.76
CA ILE A 2 -11.17 -25.93 -2.21
C ILE A 2 -12.18 -24.86 -1.82
N ASN A 3 -12.17 -24.49 -0.55
CA ASN A 3 -13.06 -23.49 0.03
C ASN A 3 -12.86 -22.15 -0.70
N SER A 4 -13.94 -21.42 -1.03
CA SER A 4 -13.87 -20.19 -1.86
C SER A 4 -12.91 -19.14 -1.29
N VAL A 5 -12.79 -19.09 0.03
CA VAL A 5 -11.86 -18.24 0.78
C VAL A 5 -10.39 -18.56 0.47
N GLU A 6 -10.05 -19.84 0.37
CA GLU A 6 -8.68 -20.29 0.11
C GLU A 6 -8.24 -19.95 -1.32
N LYS A 7 -9.17 -20.02 -2.26
CA LYS A 7 -8.95 -19.59 -3.65
C LYS A 7 -8.65 -18.08 -3.72
N ILE A 8 -9.38 -17.26 -2.96
CA ILE A 8 -9.15 -15.81 -2.89
C ILE A 8 -7.77 -15.51 -2.30
N ARG A 9 -7.39 -16.17 -1.19
CA ARG A 9 -6.06 -15.98 -0.56
C ARG A 9 -4.92 -16.35 -1.49
N THR A 10 -5.07 -17.46 -2.22
CA THR A 10 -4.08 -17.90 -3.22
C THR A 10 -3.93 -16.86 -4.34
N GLN A 11 -5.06 -16.31 -4.83
CA GLN A 11 -5.04 -15.27 -5.85
C GLN A 11 -4.39 -13.97 -5.35
N ILE A 12 -4.71 -13.53 -4.13
CA ILE A 12 -4.12 -12.34 -3.51
C ILE A 12 -2.59 -12.47 -3.48
N ARG A 13 -2.08 -13.61 -3.02
CA ARG A 13 -0.64 -13.88 -2.94
C ARG A 13 0.02 -13.92 -4.32
N ALA A 14 -0.64 -14.54 -5.30
CA ALA A 14 -0.14 -14.54 -6.68
C ALA A 14 -0.08 -13.13 -7.27
N ASN A 15 -1.08 -12.28 -6.99
CA ASN A 15 -1.09 -10.87 -7.39
C ASN A 15 0.03 -10.08 -6.72
N GLU A 16 0.29 -10.30 -5.43
CA GLU A 16 1.39 -9.63 -4.70
C GLU A 16 2.76 -9.95 -5.30
N LEU A 17 3.01 -11.22 -5.62
CA LEU A 17 4.27 -11.64 -6.24
C LEU A 17 4.45 -11.03 -7.63
N LYS A 18 3.38 -11.02 -8.45
CA LYS A 18 3.41 -10.38 -9.77
C LYS A 18 3.60 -8.86 -9.66
N ALA A 19 2.92 -8.22 -8.71
CA ALA A 19 3.07 -6.79 -8.47
C ALA A 19 4.50 -6.43 -8.04
N LEU A 20 5.13 -7.24 -7.20
CA LEU A 20 6.54 -7.05 -6.84
C LEU A 20 7.46 -7.11 -8.08
N PHE A 21 7.28 -8.13 -8.91
CA PHE A 21 8.01 -8.24 -10.18
C PHE A 21 7.79 -7.00 -11.07
N PHE A 22 6.56 -6.50 -11.20
CA PHE A 22 6.26 -5.30 -11.96
C PHE A 22 6.89 -4.04 -11.36
N ILE A 23 6.91 -3.88 -10.04
CA ILE A 23 7.60 -2.76 -9.37
C ILE A 23 9.09 -2.75 -9.69
N GLU A 24 9.73 -3.92 -9.65
CA GLU A 24 11.16 -4.09 -9.96
C GLU A 24 11.48 -3.75 -11.42
N ASN A 25 10.55 -4.01 -12.32
CA ASN A 25 10.65 -3.68 -13.75
C ASN A 25 10.07 -2.29 -14.10
N ASN A 26 9.79 -1.45 -13.10
CA ASN A 26 9.24 -0.10 -13.26
C ASN A 26 7.87 -0.03 -13.97
N LEU A 27 7.12 -1.12 -13.99
CA LEU A 27 5.74 -1.23 -14.51
C LEU A 27 4.74 -0.89 -13.40
N ILE A 28 4.74 0.38 -12.98
CA ILE A 28 4.05 0.83 -11.76
C ILE A 28 2.53 0.73 -11.87
N PHE A 29 1.96 1.05 -13.04
CA PHE A 29 0.51 1.03 -13.25
C PHE A 29 -0.07 -0.39 -13.16
N GLU A 30 0.64 -1.36 -13.75
CA GLU A 30 0.27 -2.77 -13.73
C GLU A 30 0.33 -3.34 -12.31
N ALA A 31 1.38 -2.98 -11.56
CA ALA A 31 1.52 -3.35 -10.16
C ALA A 31 0.38 -2.79 -9.31
N GLU A 32 0.09 -1.50 -9.45
CA GLU A 32 -0.99 -0.82 -8.74
C GLU A 32 -2.34 -1.48 -9.02
N LYS A 33 -2.67 -1.68 -10.29
CA LYS A 33 -3.94 -2.29 -10.72
C LYS A 33 -4.17 -3.65 -10.06
N MET A 34 -3.15 -4.49 -9.96
CA MET A 34 -3.25 -5.80 -9.30
C MET A 34 -3.51 -5.67 -7.81
N LEU A 35 -2.79 -4.78 -7.13
CA LEU A 35 -2.91 -4.60 -5.69
C LEU A 35 -4.23 -3.93 -5.29
N VAL A 36 -4.73 -2.99 -6.10
CA VAL A 36 -6.07 -2.41 -5.92
C VAL A 36 -7.16 -3.47 -6.12
N SER A 37 -6.97 -4.43 -7.02
CA SER A 37 -7.88 -5.57 -7.14
C SER A 37 -7.93 -6.41 -5.85
N ASN A 38 -6.78 -6.64 -5.18
CA ASN A 38 -6.73 -7.30 -3.86
C ASN A 38 -7.48 -6.48 -2.79
N MET A 39 -7.38 -5.15 -2.83
CA MET A 39 -8.10 -4.27 -1.91
C MET A 39 -9.61 -4.39 -2.06
N ASN A 40 -10.09 -4.47 -3.31
CA ASN A 40 -11.51 -4.59 -3.63
C ASN A 40 -12.08 -5.97 -3.25
N SER A 41 -11.25 -7.02 -3.22
CA SER A 41 -11.64 -8.33 -2.69
C SER A 41 -11.60 -8.42 -1.15
N GLY A 42 -11.29 -7.32 -0.46
CA GLY A 42 -11.32 -7.24 1.00
C GLY A 42 -10.10 -7.85 1.69
N THR A 43 -8.94 -7.88 1.02
CA THR A 43 -7.70 -8.42 1.60
C THR A 43 -7.35 -7.79 2.96
N ASP A 44 -6.85 -8.63 3.87
CA ASP A 44 -6.21 -8.28 5.14
C ASP A 44 -4.68 -8.44 5.08
N SER A 45 -4.14 -8.84 3.92
CA SER A 45 -2.71 -9.11 3.72
C SER A 45 -1.88 -7.83 3.86
N PRO A 46 -0.97 -7.74 4.85
CA PRO A 46 -0.09 -6.58 5.00
C PRO A 46 0.75 -6.31 3.75
N MET A 47 1.16 -7.35 3.03
CA MET A 47 2.01 -7.22 1.84
C MET A 47 1.35 -6.40 0.74
N THR A 48 0.03 -6.56 0.53
CA THR A 48 -0.71 -5.73 -0.43
C THR A 48 -0.60 -4.24 -0.08
N PHE A 49 -0.78 -3.88 1.19
CA PHE A 49 -0.68 -2.49 1.64
C PHE A 49 0.76 -1.96 1.59
N ASP A 50 1.74 -2.77 2.02
CA ASP A 50 3.16 -2.42 2.00
C ASP A 50 3.62 -2.09 0.56
N LEU A 51 3.20 -2.88 -0.44
CA LEU A 51 3.53 -2.64 -1.84
C LEU A 51 2.84 -1.39 -2.41
N LEU A 52 1.56 -1.15 -2.07
CA LEU A 52 0.85 0.07 -2.47
C LEU A 52 1.48 1.32 -1.86
N ILE A 53 1.88 1.26 -0.58
CA ILE A 53 2.61 2.33 0.09
C ILE A 53 3.89 2.67 -0.67
N ARG A 54 4.67 1.65 -1.06
CA ARG A 54 5.89 1.83 -1.87
C ARG A 54 5.61 2.47 -3.23
N ILE A 55 4.53 2.07 -3.90
CA ILE A 55 4.12 2.68 -5.18
C ILE A 55 3.76 4.15 -4.99
N TYR A 56 2.93 4.48 -4.00
CA TYR A 56 2.44 5.84 -3.80
C TYR A 56 3.48 6.79 -3.22
N GLU A 57 4.45 6.28 -2.48
CA GLU A 57 5.62 7.04 -2.08
C GLU A 57 6.51 7.36 -3.29
N LYS A 58 6.82 6.37 -4.14
CA LYS A 58 7.62 6.56 -5.36
C LYS A 58 6.98 7.50 -6.38
N THR A 59 5.66 7.45 -6.51
CA THR A 59 4.89 8.30 -7.45
C THR A 59 4.49 9.66 -6.85
N CYS A 60 4.91 9.94 -5.60
CA CYS A 60 4.53 11.14 -4.86
C CYS A 60 3.00 11.34 -4.75
N ASN A 61 2.20 10.28 -4.86
CA ASN A 61 0.74 10.35 -4.76
C ASN A 61 0.29 10.28 -3.29
N TYR A 62 0.42 11.42 -2.62
CA TYR A 62 0.20 11.53 -1.19
C TYR A 62 -1.24 11.21 -0.73
N PRO A 63 -2.31 11.63 -1.44
CA PRO A 63 -3.68 11.26 -1.07
C PRO A 63 -3.90 9.74 -1.05
N LEU A 64 -3.42 9.03 -2.09
CA LEU A 64 -3.55 7.57 -2.15
C LEU A 64 -2.67 6.86 -1.12
N LEU A 65 -1.47 7.39 -0.84
CA LEU A 65 -0.61 6.91 0.23
C LEU A 65 -1.32 6.94 1.59
N LEU A 66 -1.92 8.07 1.96
CA LEU A 66 -2.65 8.19 3.23
C LEU A 66 -3.89 7.29 3.28
N SER A 67 -4.66 7.22 2.19
CA SER A 67 -5.83 6.33 2.09
C SER A 67 -5.45 4.84 2.24
N THR A 68 -4.31 4.45 1.67
CA THR A 68 -3.76 3.10 1.79
C THR A 68 -3.36 2.79 3.23
N LEU A 69 -2.67 3.73 3.90
CA LEU A 69 -2.31 3.60 5.32
C LEU A 69 -3.54 3.46 6.21
N ASP A 70 -4.58 4.28 6.00
CA ASP A 70 -5.84 4.18 6.74
C ASP A 70 -6.54 2.83 6.53
N SER A 71 -6.50 2.33 5.31
CA SER A 71 -7.03 1.00 4.99
C SER A 71 -6.23 -0.11 5.68
N GLY A 72 -4.89 0.00 5.70
CA GLY A 72 -4.00 -0.92 6.40
C GLY A 72 -4.26 -0.95 7.92
N ILE A 73 -4.49 0.21 8.53
CA ILE A 73 -4.86 0.33 9.95
C ILE A 73 -6.18 -0.37 10.25
N LYS A 74 -7.16 -0.29 9.34
CA LYS A 74 -8.48 -0.90 9.55
C LYS A 74 -8.44 -2.42 9.38
N ARG A 75 -7.74 -2.91 8.35
CA ARG A 75 -7.91 -4.27 7.84
C ARG A 75 -6.83 -5.26 8.26
N THR A 76 -5.64 -4.80 8.60
CA THR A 76 -4.51 -5.72 8.87
C THR A 76 -4.29 -5.94 10.37
N VAL A 77 -3.45 -6.93 10.69
CA VAL A 77 -2.94 -7.14 12.06
C VAL A 77 -1.86 -6.11 12.46
N LYS A 78 -1.19 -5.46 11.50
CA LYS A 78 -0.08 -4.51 11.74
C LYS A 78 -0.56 -3.07 11.96
N LYS A 79 -1.68 -2.88 12.68
CA LYS A 79 -2.35 -1.58 12.81
C LYS A 79 -1.45 -0.48 13.38
N ASP A 80 -0.70 -0.81 14.43
CA ASP A 80 0.16 0.16 15.12
C ASP A 80 1.34 0.62 14.24
N PHE A 81 1.89 -0.30 13.45
CA PHE A 81 2.92 0.02 12.46
C PHE A 81 2.42 1.07 11.47
N TYR A 82 1.26 0.83 10.84
CA TYR A 82 0.70 1.77 9.87
C TYR A 82 0.31 3.12 10.49
N ARG A 83 -0.19 3.15 11.74
CA ARG A 83 -0.44 4.41 12.46
C ARG A 83 0.83 5.22 12.67
N ARG A 84 1.91 4.57 13.09
CA ARG A 84 3.22 5.21 13.28
C ARG A 84 3.79 5.72 11.96
N LEU A 85 3.75 4.90 10.92
CA LEU A 85 4.21 5.26 9.59
C LEU A 85 3.44 6.47 9.04
N LYS A 86 2.11 6.47 9.17
CA LYS A 86 1.26 7.62 8.79
C LYS A 86 1.67 8.91 9.50
N LYS A 87 1.86 8.85 10.83
CA LYS A 87 2.32 10.02 11.60
C LYS A 87 3.67 10.53 11.12
N GLN A 88 4.63 9.63 10.89
CA GLN A 88 5.96 9.98 10.42
C GLN A 88 5.94 10.61 9.03
N ILE A 89 5.14 10.10 8.11
CA ILE A 89 4.98 10.63 6.76
C ILE A 89 4.38 12.05 6.79
N ILE A 90 3.33 12.27 7.58
CA ILE A 90 2.72 13.60 7.76
C ILE A 90 3.73 14.57 8.35
N PHE A 91 4.42 14.19 9.42
CA PHE A 91 5.39 15.04 10.08
C PHE A 91 6.56 15.40 9.15
N SER A 92 7.09 14.42 8.42
CA SER A 92 8.17 14.65 7.46
C SER A 92 7.76 15.60 6.35
N ARG A 93 6.50 15.56 5.92
CA ARG A 93 5.97 16.48 4.91
C ARG A 93 5.81 17.89 5.45
N LEU A 94 5.22 18.04 6.63
CA LEU A 94 5.07 19.34 7.30
C LEU A 94 6.43 20.03 7.48
N LEU A 95 7.46 19.28 7.89
CA LEU A 95 8.82 19.82 8.01
C LEU A 95 9.35 20.33 6.66
N LYS A 96 9.16 19.56 5.58
CA LYS A 96 9.55 19.99 4.23
C LYS A 96 8.84 21.27 3.81
N ASP A 97 7.53 21.33 4.01
CA ASP A 97 6.72 22.50 3.62
C ASP A 97 7.12 23.74 4.44
N ILE A 98 7.38 23.61 5.76
CA ILE A 98 7.91 24.70 6.60
C ILE A 98 9.28 25.16 6.10
N SER A 99 10.20 24.21 5.84
CA SER A 99 11.56 24.55 5.39
C SER A 99 11.57 25.29 4.06
N ALA A 100 10.62 24.99 3.16
CA ALA A 100 10.47 25.64 1.87
C ALA A 100 9.90 27.07 1.96
N ILE A 101 9.20 27.41 3.05
CA ILE A 101 8.71 28.77 3.32
C ILE A 101 9.83 29.64 3.90
N THR A 102 10.73 29.04 4.69
CA THR A 102 11.80 29.75 5.40
C THR A 102 13.11 29.88 4.60
N ALA A 103 13.21 29.24 3.43
CA ALA A 103 14.35 29.29 2.53
C ALA A 103 14.15 30.36 1.45
#